data_AF-A0A7R9RPW1-F1
#
_entry.id   AF-A0A7R9RPW1-F1
#
_cell.length_a   1.000
_cell.length_b   1.000
_cell.length_c   1.000
_cell.angle_alpha   90.00
_cell.angle_beta   90.00
_cell.angle_gamma   90.00
#
_symmetry.space_group_name_H-M   'P 1'
#
loop_
_entity.id
_entity.type
_entity.pdbx_description
1 polymer ?
#
loop_
_entity_poly.entity_id
_entity_poly.type
_entity_poly.pdbx_seq_one_letter_code
_entity_poly.pdbx_strand_id
1 'polypeptide(L)'
;AVVLTEKYFIIVLVRSTLVVKMASTKEELNGFVRCCKYFIVIFNIISLLVGITVFSLTMWVRFNDEMVEYINTIDVKVIWAGTGILAITSFTCIILSIIGFCGAFYEKPGWLFIYGAVMVITVIVEIVGCGIILAYGLENSALSPLLVDKMYVLIDRMDYDSQAKRVIDLIQEKIHCCGALGTNDYYNYHKHIPDSCRDHSSGNDYKIGCAQAFAAWFESHSGAISGLTLVLVLGQIIVIWSAFQLRRAVLYMKGNYKAVSPRA
;
A
#
# COMPACT_ATOMS: atom_id res chain seq x y z
N ALA A 1 -2.00 5.34 -21.32
CA ALA A 1 -2.70 4.78 -20.15
C ALA A 1 -3.86 5.67 -19.70
N VAL A 2 -3.63 6.92 -19.30
CA VAL A 2 -4.66 7.86 -18.77
C VAL A 2 -5.86 8.09 -19.70
N VAL A 3 -5.63 8.25 -21.01
CA VAL A 3 -6.70 8.46 -22.02
C VAL A 3 -7.51 7.18 -22.30
N LEU A 4 -6.91 6.00 -22.10
CA LEU A 4 -7.59 4.71 -22.21
C LEU A 4 -8.49 4.48 -20.99
N THR A 5 -8.02 4.83 -19.78
CA THR A 5 -8.85 4.78 -18.56
C THR A 5 -10.08 5.69 -18.63
N GLU A 6 -9.98 6.89 -19.20
CA GLU A 6 -11.16 7.76 -19.39
C GLU A 6 -12.21 7.12 -20.32
N LYS A 7 -11.78 6.59 -21.47
CA LYS A 7 -12.70 5.95 -22.43
C LYS A 7 -13.35 4.70 -21.85
N TYR A 8 -12.59 3.86 -21.13
CA TYR A 8 -13.14 2.68 -20.47
C TYR A 8 -14.08 3.04 -19.31
N PHE A 9 -13.76 4.08 -18.52
CA PHE A 9 -14.64 4.58 -17.47
C PHE A 9 -15.96 5.10 -18.05
N ILE A 10 -15.92 5.88 -19.13
CA ILE A 10 -17.13 6.33 -19.84
C ILE A 10 -17.92 5.15 -20.41
N ILE A 11 -17.28 4.14 -20.99
CA ILE A 11 -17.95 2.94 -21.51
C ILE A 11 -18.62 2.15 -20.37
N VAL A 12 -17.95 1.96 -19.22
CA VAL A 12 -18.53 1.32 -18.03
C VAL A 12 -19.68 2.14 -17.45
N LEU A 13 -19.58 3.48 -17.43
CA LEU A 13 -20.65 4.40 -17.02
C LEU A 13 -21.87 4.34 -17.97
N VAL A 14 -21.63 4.24 -19.28
CA VAL A 14 -22.70 4.14 -20.28
C VAL A 14 -23.39 2.77 -20.21
N ARG A 15 -22.62 1.67 -20.04
CA ARG A 15 -23.17 0.31 -19.90
C ARG A 15 -23.91 0.08 -18.57
N SER A 16 -23.48 0.72 -17.48
CA SER A 16 -24.19 0.69 -16.19
C SER A 16 -25.53 1.45 -16.22
N THR A 17 -25.65 2.45 -17.08
CA THR A 17 -26.92 3.15 -17.35
C THR A 17 -27.95 2.23 -18.01
N LEU A 18 -27.48 1.24 -18.78
CA LEU A 18 -28.33 0.22 -19.34
C LEU A 18 -28.77 -0.80 -18.29
N VAL A 19 -27.94 -1.20 -17.32
CA VAL A 19 -28.34 -2.20 -16.28
C VAL A 19 -29.52 -1.72 -15.43
N VAL A 20 -29.51 -0.46 -14.99
CA VAL A 20 -30.65 0.12 -14.22
C VAL A 20 -31.90 0.28 -15.11
N LYS A 21 -31.73 0.48 -16.42
CA LYS A 21 -32.84 0.55 -17.40
C LYS A 21 -33.31 -0.82 -17.90
N MET A 22 -32.47 -1.86 -17.82
CA MET A 22 -32.72 -3.22 -18.31
C MET A 22 -33.26 -4.15 -17.22
N ALA A 23 -33.29 -3.74 -15.95
CA ALA A 23 -33.97 -4.49 -14.92
C ALA A 23 -35.46 -4.63 -15.30
N SER A 24 -35.82 -5.83 -15.74
CA SER A 24 -37.14 -6.20 -16.27
C SER A 24 -38.21 -6.12 -15.18
N THR A 25 -37.79 -6.35 -13.93
CA THR A 25 -38.67 -6.32 -12.75
C THR A 25 -38.08 -5.49 -11.60
N LYS A 26 -38.95 -4.88 -10.79
CA LYS A 26 -38.56 -4.18 -9.54
C LYS A 26 -37.81 -5.10 -8.57
N GLU A 27 -38.09 -6.39 -8.61
CA GLU A 27 -37.52 -7.39 -7.69
C GLU A 27 -36.05 -7.69 -7.99
N GLU A 28 -35.69 -7.87 -9.27
CA GLU A 28 -34.30 -8.03 -9.71
C GLU A 28 -33.45 -6.80 -9.36
N LEU A 29 -33.99 -5.59 -9.55
CA LEU A 29 -33.30 -4.35 -9.20
C LEU A 29 -33.03 -4.26 -7.68
N ASN A 30 -34.00 -4.65 -6.86
CA ASN A 30 -33.86 -4.65 -5.41
C ASN A 30 -32.82 -5.68 -4.92
N GLY A 31 -32.80 -6.87 -5.53
CA GLY A 31 -31.78 -7.89 -5.25
C GLY A 31 -30.37 -7.38 -5.57
N PHE A 32 -30.19 -6.81 -6.75
CA PHE A 32 -28.91 -6.26 -7.20
C PHE A 32 -28.38 -5.13 -6.30
N VAL A 33 -29.24 -4.18 -5.92
CA VAL A 33 -28.89 -3.07 -5.01
C VAL A 33 -28.47 -3.62 -3.64
N ARG A 34 -29.15 -4.67 -3.15
CA ARG A 34 -28.82 -5.33 -1.89
C ARG A 34 -27.46 -6.02 -1.94
N CYS A 35 -27.13 -6.71 -3.04
CA CYS A 35 -25.79 -7.28 -3.26
C CYS A 35 -24.69 -6.21 -3.22
N CYS A 36 -24.90 -5.09 -3.93
CA CYS A 36 -23.95 -3.96 -3.92
C CYS A 36 -23.76 -3.40 -2.51
N LYS A 37 -24.85 -3.24 -1.75
CA LYS A 37 -24.81 -2.76 -0.36
C LYS A 37 -24.00 -3.70 0.53
N TYR A 38 -24.26 -5.01 0.47
CA TYR A 38 -23.51 -5.99 1.27
C TYR A 38 -22.03 -6.01 0.93
N PHE A 39 -21.67 -5.94 -0.35
CA PHE A 39 -20.27 -5.92 -0.76
C PHE A 39 -19.52 -4.70 -0.20
N ILE A 40 -20.10 -3.50 -0.32
CA ILE A 40 -19.51 -2.27 0.26
C ILE A 40 -19.37 -2.42 1.78
N VAL A 41 -20.41 -2.89 2.47
CA VAL A 41 -20.40 -3.04 3.93
C VAL A 41 -19.33 -4.03 4.39
N ILE A 42 -19.27 -5.22 3.79
CA ILE A 42 -18.30 -6.27 4.15
C ILE A 42 -16.87 -5.79 3.89
N PHE A 43 -16.61 -5.22 2.71
CA PHE A 43 -15.27 -4.71 2.37
C PHE A 43 -14.80 -3.64 3.36
N ASN A 44 -15.67 -2.71 3.73
CA ASN A 44 -15.32 -1.65 4.68
C ASN A 44 -15.19 -2.17 6.12
N ILE A 45 -15.94 -3.20 6.54
CA ILE A 45 -15.74 -3.83 7.86
C ILE A 45 -14.36 -4.49 7.91
N ILE A 46 -13.98 -5.26 6.88
CA ILE A 46 -12.65 -5.90 6.82
C ILE A 46 -11.55 -4.82 6.83
N SER A 47 -11.70 -3.78 5.99
CA SER A 47 -10.74 -2.68 5.93
C SER A 47 -10.62 -1.92 7.24
N LEU A 48 -11.73 -1.73 7.96
CA LEU A 48 -11.75 -1.11 9.28
C LEU A 48 -10.97 -1.95 10.31
N LEU A 49 -11.19 -3.27 10.34
CA LEU A 49 -10.47 -4.16 11.26
C LEU A 49 -8.97 -4.15 10.99
N VAL A 50 -8.57 -4.27 9.71
CA VAL A 50 -7.16 -4.19 9.31
C VAL A 50 -6.57 -2.83 9.68
N GLY A 51 -7.28 -1.74 9.40
CA GLY A 51 -6.86 -0.38 9.74
C GLY A 51 -6.64 -0.20 11.25
N ILE A 52 -7.58 -0.68 12.09
CA ILE A 52 -7.44 -0.63 13.55
C ILE A 52 -6.23 -1.45 14.00
N THR A 53 -6.07 -2.68 13.52
CA THR A 53 -4.92 -3.52 13.89
C THR A 53 -3.59 -2.85 13.55
N VAL A 54 -3.43 -2.36 12.32
CA VAL A 54 -2.19 -1.68 11.90
C VAL A 54 -1.97 -0.40 12.70
N PHE A 55 -3.03 0.41 12.92
CA PHE A 55 -2.92 1.62 13.73
C PHE A 55 -2.48 1.30 15.16
N SER A 56 -3.12 0.33 15.82
CA SER A 56 -2.75 -0.12 17.16
C SER A 56 -1.31 -0.61 17.24
N LEU A 57 -0.83 -1.37 16.24
CA LEU A 57 0.58 -1.80 16.18
C LEU A 57 1.52 -0.59 16.03
N THR A 58 1.19 0.38 15.18
CA THR A 58 2.02 1.58 15.04
C THR A 58 2.04 2.43 16.31
N MET A 59 0.92 2.53 17.03
CA MET A 59 0.85 3.24 18.30
C MET A 59 1.64 2.49 19.38
N TRP A 60 1.58 1.16 19.43
CA TRP A 60 2.41 0.35 20.31
C TRP A 60 3.89 0.69 20.08
N VAL A 61 4.39 0.57 18.84
CA VAL A 61 5.81 0.82 18.54
C VAL A 61 6.25 2.23 18.95
N ARG A 62 5.34 3.21 18.89
CA ARG A 62 5.65 4.61 19.22
C ARG A 62 5.54 4.97 20.71
N PHE A 63 4.69 4.30 21.47
CA PHE A 63 4.36 4.68 22.85
C PHE A 63 4.75 3.66 23.90
N ASN A 64 5.19 2.46 23.50
CA ASN A 64 5.72 1.49 24.44
C ASN A 64 7.17 1.84 24.79
N ASP A 65 7.44 2.06 26.08
CA ASP A 65 8.75 2.49 26.56
C ASP A 65 9.88 1.52 26.18
N GLU A 66 9.63 0.21 26.23
CA GLU A 66 10.62 -0.81 25.81
C GLU A 66 10.97 -0.67 24.33
N MET A 67 9.96 -0.44 23.47
CA MET A 67 10.18 -0.25 22.03
C MET A 67 10.86 1.09 21.72
N VAL A 68 10.52 2.14 22.46
CA VAL A 68 11.15 3.47 22.33
C VAL A 68 12.61 3.37 22.74
N GLU A 69 12.90 2.76 23.89
CA GLU A 69 14.26 2.55 24.39
C GLU A 69 15.04 1.65 23.44
N TYR A 70 14.43 0.57 22.94
CA TYR A 70 15.01 -0.29 21.92
C TYR A 70 15.37 0.57 20.70
N ILE A 71 14.41 1.23 20.03
CA ILE A 71 14.68 2.00 18.81
C ILE A 71 15.71 3.13 19.03
N ASN A 72 15.72 3.78 20.19
CA ASN A 72 16.67 4.84 20.52
C ASN A 72 18.07 4.30 20.81
N THR A 73 18.19 3.19 21.54
CA THR A 73 19.47 2.45 21.73
C THR A 73 20.05 2.01 20.39
N ILE A 74 19.16 1.84 19.42
CA ILE A 74 19.45 1.34 18.09
C ILE A 74 19.72 2.48 17.11
N ASP A 75 19.31 3.72 17.42
CA ASP A 75 19.46 4.92 16.60
C ASP A 75 18.95 4.79 15.15
N VAL A 76 17.96 3.91 14.91
CA VAL A 76 17.44 3.67 13.55
C VAL A 76 16.24 4.58 13.29
N LYS A 77 16.52 5.83 12.92
CA LYS A 77 15.48 6.85 12.66
C LYS A 77 14.54 6.51 11.50
N VAL A 78 14.93 5.60 10.60
CA VAL A 78 14.05 5.14 9.51
C VAL A 78 12.83 4.39 10.03
N ILE A 79 12.91 3.74 11.21
CA ILE A 79 11.76 3.10 11.85
C ILE A 79 10.73 4.15 12.28
N TRP A 80 11.15 5.30 12.79
CA TRP A 80 10.24 6.39 13.18
C TRP A 80 9.49 6.98 11.98
N ALA A 81 10.18 7.13 10.84
CA ALA A 81 9.58 7.57 9.59
C ALA A 81 8.57 6.53 9.07
N GLY A 82 8.98 5.26 8.98
CA GLY A 82 8.12 4.17 8.49
C GLY A 82 6.86 3.98 9.33
N THR A 83 7.00 3.94 10.66
CA THR A 83 5.87 3.83 11.60
C THR A 83 4.93 5.04 11.53
N GLY A 84 5.48 6.25 11.29
CA GLY A 84 4.69 7.46 11.09
C GLY A 84 3.83 7.41 9.83
N ILE A 85 4.41 6.99 8.70
CA ILE A 85 3.69 6.82 7.44
C ILE A 85 2.58 5.76 7.58
N LEU A 86 2.89 4.63 8.21
CA LEU A 86 1.92 3.56 8.46
C LEU A 86 0.76 4.03 9.36
N ALA A 87 1.04 4.81 10.41
CA ALA A 87 0.03 5.35 11.30
C ALA A 87 -0.95 6.30 10.57
N ILE A 88 -0.44 7.20 9.73
CA ILE A 88 -1.27 8.12 8.95
C ILE A 88 -2.11 7.34 7.93
N THR A 89 -1.51 6.36 7.27
CA THR A 89 -2.18 5.54 6.25
C THR A 89 -3.28 4.66 6.87
N SER A 90 -3.03 4.04 8.01
CA SER A 90 -4.03 3.21 8.69
C SER A 90 -5.16 4.05 9.28
N PHE A 91 -4.85 5.23 9.83
CA PHE A 91 -5.86 6.16 10.34
C PHE A 91 -6.78 6.68 9.23
N THR A 92 -6.22 7.06 8.08
CA THR A 92 -7.03 7.45 6.91
C THR A 92 -7.88 6.29 6.39
N CYS A 93 -7.34 5.06 6.37
CA CYS A 93 -8.11 3.85 6.04
C CYS A 93 -9.30 3.63 6.98
N ILE A 94 -9.14 3.83 8.30
CA ILE A 94 -10.23 3.76 9.28
C ILE A 94 -11.33 4.77 8.94
N ILE A 95 -10.98 6.04 8.69
CA ILE A 95 -11.95 7.09 8.34
C ILE A 95 -12.69 6.73 7.06
N LEU A 96 -11.98 6.31 6.01
CA LEU A 96 -12.59 5.93 4.74
C LEU A 96 -13.53 4.74 4.88
N SER A 97 -13.14 3.77 5.72
CA SER A 97 -13.96 2.59 6.01
C SER A 97 -15.27 2.98 6.70
N ILE A 98 -15.23 3.91 7.66
CA ILE A 98 -16.43 4.44 8.33
C ILE A 98 -17.31 5.19 7.34
N ILE A 99 -16.74 6.01 6.45
CA ILE A 99 -17.50 6.75 5.43
C ILE A 99 -18.18 5.77 4.46
N GLY A 100 -17.47 4.73 4.00
CA GLY A 100 -18.00 3.71 3.11
C GLY A 100 -19.13 2.90 3.77
N PHE A 101 -18.91 2.47 5.01
CA PHE A 101 -19.92 1.77 5.80
C PHE A 101 -21.18 2.62 6.02
N CYS A 102 -21.03 3.83 6.56
CA CYS A 102 -22.14 4.75 6.82
C CYS A 102 -22.85 5.17 5.53
N GLY A 103 -22.10 5.42 4.45
CA GLY A 103 -22.64 5.79 3.15
C GLY A 103 -23.54 4.72 2.56
N ALA A 104 -23.14 3.46 2.67
CA ALA A 104 -23.93 2.30 2.24
C ALA A 104 -25.10 2.01 3.18
N PHE A 105 -24.88 2.07 4.50
CA PHE A 105 -25.89 1.73 5.50
C PHE A 105 -27.05 2.73 5.51
N TYR A 106 -26.74 4.03 5.57
CA TYR A 106 -27.72 5.12 5.61
C TYR A 106 -28.17 5.60 4.22
N GLU A 107 -27.66 4.99 3.16
CA GLU A 107 -28.04 5.30 1.76
C GLU A 107 -27.92 6.80 1.46
N LYS A 108 -26.82 7.41 1.91
CA LYS A 108 -26.55 8.85 1.71
C LYS A 108 -25.75 9.03 0.41
N PRO A 109 -26.36 9.57 -0.68
CA PRO A 109 -25.73 9.61 -1.99
C PRO A 109 -24.50 10.53 -2.05
N GLY A 110 -24.40 11.52 -1.16
CA GLY A 110 -23.20 12.36 -1.03
C GLY A 110 -22.02 11.62 -0.42
N TRP A 111 -22.26 10.81 0.61
CA TRP A 111 -21.22 10.01 1.27
C TRP A 111 -20.69 8.92 0.33
N LEU A 112 -21.57 8.27 -0.42
CA LEU A 112 -21.19 7.30 -1.47
C LEU A 112 -20.36 7.94 -2.59
N PHE A 113 -20.63 9.21 -2.93
CA PHE A 113 -19.84 9.94 -3.92
C PHE A 113 -18.43 10.24 -3.42
N ILE A 114 -18.31 10.79 -2.21
CA ILE A 114 -17.01 11.09 -1.58
C ILE A 114 -16.20 9.80 -1.44
N TYR A 115 -16.82 8.75 -0.92
CA TYR A 115 -16.21 7.43 -0.80
C TYR A 115 -15.67 6.91 -2.13
N GLY A 116 -16.52 6.87 -3.17
CA GLY A 116 -16.10 6.41 -4.50
C GLY A 116 -14.98 7.25 -5.11
N ALA A 117 -15.01 8.58 -4.91
CA ALA A 117 -13.96 9.48 -5.40
C ALA A 117 -12.62 9.22 -4.72
N VAL A 118 -12.59 9.04 -3.40
CA VAL A 118 -11.33 8.74 -2.68
C VAL A 118 -10.81 7.35 -3.06
N MET A 119 -11.69 6.35 -3.20
CA MET A 119 -11.29 5.01 -3.64
C MET A 119 -10.67 5.01 -5.06
N VAL A 120 -11.09 5.90 -5.96
CA VAL A 120 -10.42 6.06 -7.26
C VAL A 120 -9.00 6.59 -7.08
N ILE A 121 -8.79 7.54 -6.17
CA ILE A 121 -7.46 8.08 -5.87
C ILE A 121 -6.56 6.98 -5.28
N THR A 122 -7.07 6.13 -4.38
CA THR A 122 -6.29 5.02 -3.81
C THR A 122 -5.87 4.02 -4.88
N VAL A 123 -6.78 3.64 -5.80
CA VAL A 123 -6.44 2.76 -6.93
C VAL A 123 -5.31 3.35 -7.78
N ILE A 124 -5.34 4.67 -8.06
CA ILE A 124 -4.29 5.33 -8.84
C ILE A 124 -2.95 5.26 -8.11
N VAL A 125 -2.93 5.57 -6.81
CA VAL A 125 -1.71 5.51 -5.99
C VAL A 125 -1.16 4.08 -5.93
N GLU A 126 -2.02 3.08 -5.77
CA GLU A 126 -1.62 1.66 -5.76
C GLU A 126 -1.05 1.19 -7.08
N ILE A 127 -1.67 1.56 -8.21
CA ILE A 127 -1.17 1.20 -9.55
C ILE A 127 0.16 1.89 -9.83
N VAL A 128 0.30 3.18 -9.50
CA VAL A 128 1.57 3.90 -9.65
C VAL A 128 2.64 3.31 -8.75
N GLY A 129 2.33 3.03 -7.48
CA GLY A 129 3.25 2.41 -6.53
C GLY A 129 3.70 1.01 -6.97
N CYS A 130 2.77 0.17 -7.41
CA CYS A 130 3.07 -1.15 -7.95
C CYS A 130 3.91 -1.05 -9.23
N GLY A 131 3.61 -0.10 -10.12
CA GLY A 131 4.40 0.15 -11.32
C GLY A 131 5.83 0.59 -11.01
N ILE A 132 6.03 1.44 -10.00
CA ILE A 132 7.37 1.83 -9.52
C ILE A 132 8.08 0.62 -8.92
N ILE A 133 7.43 -0.14 -8.04
CA ILE A 133 8.03 -1.35 -7.42
C ILE A 133 8.45 -2.36 -8.49
N LEU A 134 7.62 -2.59 -9.51
CA LEU A 134 7.97 -3.51 -10.60
C LEU A 134 9.06 -2.96 -11.52
N ALA A 135 9.07 -1.65 -11.82
CA ALA A 135 10.08 -1.05 -12.69
C ALA A 135 11.47 -0.98 -12.04
N TYR A 136 11.52 -0.77 -10.72
CA TYR A 136 12.75 -0.63 -9.95
C TYR A 136 13.07 -1.85 -9.08
N GLY A 137 12.21 -2.86 -9.03
CA GLY A 137 12.38 -4.03 -8.15
C GLY A 137 13.11 -5.21 -8.78
N LEU A 138 13.43 -5.14 -10.07
CA LEU A 138 14.18 -6.18 -10.79
C LEU A 138 15.68 -6.04 -10.56
N GLU A 139 16.39 -7.18 -10.56
CA GLU A 139 17.84 -7.23 -10.59
C GLU A 139 18.39 -6.47 -11.82
N ASN A 140 19.37 -5.59 -11.61
CA ASN A 140 19.96 -4.69 -12.64
C ASN A 140 19.05 -3.53 -13.13
N SER A 141 17.95 -3.25 -12.44
CA SER A 141 17.19 -2.02 -12.67
C SER A 141 17.93 -0.78 -12.16
N ALA A 142 17.38 0.42 -12.40
CA ALA A 142 17.91 1.67 -11.90
C ALA A 142 18.00 1.76 -10.35
N LEU A 143 17.47 0.77 -9.62
CA LEU A 143 17.64 0.65 -8.18
C LEU A 143 19.05 0.18 -7.79
N SER A 144 19.70 -0.66 -8.61
CA SER A 144 21.05 -1.16 -8.34
C SER A 144 22.10 -0.05 -8.16
N PRO A 145 22.26 0.93 -9.08
CA PRO A 145 23.20 2.02 -8.89
C PRO A 145 22.83 2.93 -7.69
N LEU A 146 21.53 3.15 -7.45
CA LEU A 146 21.09 3.92 -6.28
C LEU A 146 21.45 3.21 -4.97
N LEU A 147 21.25 1.89 -4.90
CA LEU A 147 21.64 1.07 -3.75
C LEU A 147 23.14 1.12 -3.52
N VAL A 148 23.95 1.04 -4.59
CA VAL A 148 25.40 1.17 -4.51
C VAL A 148 25.79 2.50 -3.87
N ASP A 149 25.26 3.62 -4.37
CA ASP A 149 25.53 4.95 -3.81
C ASP A 149 25.13 5.07 -2.33
N LYS A 150 23.96 4.52 -1.96
CA LYS A 150 23.51 4.53 -0.56
C LYS A 150 24.40 3.67 0.33
N MET A 151 24.83 2.50 -0.14
CA MET A 151 25.75 1.65 0.60
C MET A 151 27.11 2.31 0.77
N TYR A 152 27.63 3.00 -0.26
CA TYR A 152 28.86 3.77 -0.12
C TYR A 152 28.76 4.90 0.92
N VAL A 153 27.63 5.63 0.95
CA VAL A 153 27.39 6.64 1.99
C VAL A 153 27.35 6.01 3.38
N LEU A 154 26.79 4.81 3.52
CA LEU A 154 26.77 4.08 4.80
C LEU A 154 28.18 3.62 5.21
N ILE A 155 28.96 3.06 4.28
CA ILE A 155 30.35 2.64 4.52
C ILE A 155 31.20 3.85 4.94
N ASP A 156 31.08 4.97 4.23
CA ASP A 156 31.82 6.20 4.56
C ASP A 156 31.53 6.69 5.99
N ARG A 157 30.25 6.65 6.38
CA ARG A 157 29.76 7.19 7.66
C ARG A 157 29.87 6.25 8.84
N MET A 158 30.08 4.95 8.64
CA MET A 158 29.98 3.94 9.70
C MET A 158 30.92 4.13 10.89
N ASP A 159 32.01 4.89 10.77
CA ASP A 159 32.94 5.10 11.90
C ASP A 159 32.49 6.22 12.85
N TYR A 160 31.68 7.17 12.36
CA TYR A 160 31.28 8.37 13.11
C TYR A 160 29.76 8.54 13.22
N ASP A 161 28.98 7.76 12.49
CA ASP A 161 27.51 7.73 12.53
C ASP A 161 27.04 6.33 12.95
N SER A 162 26.59 6.22 14.21
CA SER A 162 26.04 5.00 14.80
C SER A 162 24.86 4.45 14.01
N GLN A 163 24.01 5.35 13.49
CA GLN A 163 22.87 4.97 12.67
C GLN A 163 23.34 4.33 11.36
N ALA A 164 24.34 4.92 10.69
CA ALA A 164 24.88 4.38 9.45
C ALA A 164 25.52 3.00 9.65
N LYS A 165 26.34 2.84 10.70
CA LYS A 165 26.97 1.55 11.06
C LYS A 165 25.93 0.46 11.26
N ARG A 166 24.88 0.79 12.01
CA ARG A 166 23.87 -0.21 12.32
C ARG A 166 23.03 -0.60 11.11
N VAL A 167 22.64 0.38 10.29
CA VAL A 167 21.86 0.10 9.08
C VAL A 167 22.66 -0.82 8.15
N ILE A 168 23.96 -0.57 7.98
CA ILE A 168 24.78 -1.43 7.13
C ILE A 168 24.96 -2.83 7.74
N ASP A 169 25.25 -2.93 9.05
CA ASP A 169 25.37 -4.22 9.74
C ASP A 169 24.09 -5.06 9.60
N LEU A 170 22.93 -4.44 9.78
CA LEU A 170 21.63 -5.11 9.67
C LEU A 170 21.34 -5.57 8.23
N ILE A 171 21.70 -4.77 7.22
CA ILE A 171 21.56 -5.17 5.82
C ILE A 171 22.44 -6.39 5.54
N GLN A 172 23.70 -6.34 5.96
CA GLN A 172 24.69 -7.38 5.70
C GLN A 172 24.34 -8.71 6.38
N GLU A 173 23.88 -8.65 7.62
CA GLU A 173 23.47 -9.83 8.40
C GLU A 173 22.15 -10.43 7.87
N LYS A 174 21.17 -9.61 7.46
CA LYS A 174 19.86 -10.09 7.01
C LYS A 174 19.83 -10.57 5.56
N ILE A 175 20.67 -10.00 4.70
CA ILE A 175 20.70 -10.31 3.27
C ILE A 175 21.90 -11.21 2.92
N HIS A 176 22.82 -11.43 3.88
CA HIS A 176 24.01 -12.26 3.70
C HIS A 176 24.91 -11.74 2.58
N CYS A 177 25.30 -10.47 2.68
CA CYS A 177 26.09 -9.74 1.68
C CYS A 177 27.20 -8.89 2.32
N CYS A 178 28.17 -8.44 1.53
CA CYS A 178 29.30 -7.65 2.02
C CYS A 178 29.63 -6.47 1.10
N GLY A 179 29.70 -5.26 1.66
CA GLY A 179 29.99 -4.04 0.90
C GLY A 179 28.87 -3.66 -0.07
N ALA A 180 29.12 -2.69 -0.94
CA ALA A 180 28.16 -2.25 -1.96
C ALA A 180 28.16 -3.22 -3.16
N LEU A 181 29.34 -3.43 -3.74
CA LEU A 181 29.63 -4.35 -4.83
C LEU A 181 30.44 -5.56 -4.37
N GLY A 182 31.12 -5.47 -3.23
CA GLY A 182 31.80 -6.58 -2.59
C GLY A 182 32.70 -6.17 -1.43
N THR A 183 33.38 -7.13 -0.82
CA THR A 183 34.28 -6.93 0.33
C THR A 183 35.40 -5.91 0.05
N ASN A 184 35.83 -5.79 -1.21
CA ASN A 184 36.85 -4.83 -1.64
C ASN A 184 36.49 -3.36 -1.36
N ASP A 185 35.20 -3.05 -1.23
CA ASP A 185 34.75 -1.70 -0.93
C ASP A 185 35.31 -1.19 0.40
N TYR A 186 35.41 -2.03 1.44
CA TYR A 186 35.97 -1.60 2.72
C TYR A 186 37.45 -1.22 2.61
N TYR A 187 38.22 -1.96 1.80
CA TYR A 187 39.62 -1.64 1.57
C TYR A 187 39.79 -0.31 0.82
N ASN A 188 38.90 -0.02 -0.13
CA ASN A 188 38.88 1.25 -0.88
C ASN A 188 38.62 2.46 0.04
N TYR A 189 37.86 2.27 1.13
CA TYR A 189 37.60 3.29 2.14
C TYR A 189 38.60 3.24 3.32
N HIS A 190 39.65 2.41 3.23
CA HIS A 190 40.63 2.18 4.30
C HIS A 190 40.00 1.72 5.63
N LYS A 191 38.95 0.90 5.56
CA LYS A 191 38.22 0.37 6.70
C LYS A 191 38.44 -1.13 6.86
N HIS A 192 38.27 -1.61 8.08
CA HIS A 192 38.20 -3.04 8.35
C HIS A 192 36.86 -3.61 7.89
N ILE A 193 36.85 -4.87 7.49
CA ILE A 193 35.61 -5.58 7.17
C ILE A 193 34.86 -5.82 8.48
N PRO A 194 33.59 -5.39 8.59
CA PRO A 194 32.82 -5.58 9.81
C PRO A 194 32.45 -7.05 10.00
N ASP A 195 32.29 -7.49 11.24
CA ASP A 195 31.90 -8.89 11.55
C ASP A 195 30.52 -9.26 10.96
N SER A 196 29.67 -8.27 10.66
CA SER A 196 28.39 -8.45 9.95
C SER A 196 28.55 -8.98 8.51
N CYS A 197 29.75 -8.89 7.90
CA CYS A 197 30.08 -9.52 6.63
C CYS A 197 30.39 -11.02 6.74
N ARG A 198 30.51 -11.58 7.95
CA ARG A 198 31.01 -12.96 8.12
C ARG A 198 29.86 -13.96 8.20
N ASP A 199 29.97 -15.03 7.43
CA ASP A 199 29.08 -16.18 7.54
C ASP A 199 29.45 -17.00 8.79
N HIS A 200 28.51 -17.12 9.73
CA HIS A 200 28.69 -17.89 10.97
C HIS A 200 28.93 -19.40 10.71
N SER A 201 28.47 -19.94 9.58
CA SER A 201 28.65 -21.36 9.25
C SER A 201 30.02 -21.66 8.66
N SER A 202 30.50 -20.83 7.74
CA SER A 202 31.76 -21.08 7.01
C SER A 202 32.96 -20.31 7.59
N GLY A 203 32.72 -19.30 8.41
CA GLY A 203 33.74 -18.40 8.94
C GLY A 203 34.34 -17.45 7.90
N ASN A 204 33.89 -17.52 6.64
CA ASN A 204 34.35 -16.69 5.54
C ASN A 204 33.46 -15.45 5.38
N ASP A 205 34.00 -14.42 4.75
CA ASP A 205 33.23 -13.22 4.42
C ASP A 205 32.32 -13.47 3.21
N TYR A 206 31.12 -12.86 3.21
CA TYR A 206 30.22 -12.92 2.05
C TYR A 206 30.91 -12.30 0.84
N LYS A 207 30.88 -13.01 -0.29
CA LYS A 207 31.51 -12.55 -1.54
C LYS A 207 30.59 -11.71 -2.41
N ILE A 208 29.28 -11.76 -2.16
CA ILE A 208 28.27 -11.05 -2.94
C ILE A 208 28.10 -9.62 -2.42
N GLY A 209 28.09 -8.64 -3.33
CA GLY A 209 27.81 -7.24 -3.01
C GLY A 209 26.36 -7.04 -2.61
N CYS A 210 26.12 -6.17 -1.62
CA CYS A 210 24.77 -5.97 -1.12
C CYS A 210 23.81 -5.32 -2.12
N ALA A 211 24.28 -4.54 -3.09
CA ALA A 211 23.38 -3.96 -4.08
C ALA A 211 22.74 -5.04 -4.97
N GLN A 212 23.51 -6.07 -5.36
CA GLN A 212 23.00 -7.20 -6.11
C GLN A 212 22.14 -8.12 -5.23
N ALA A 213 22.64 -8.49 -4.06
CA ALA A 213 21.93 -9.39 -3.16
C ALA A 213 20.59 -8.79 -2.69
N PHE A 214 20.55 -7.49 -2.39
CA PHE A 214 19.32 -6.78 -2.04
C PHE A 214 18.35 -6.76 -3.22
N ALA A 215 18.82 -6.50 -4.45
CA ALA A 215 17.95 -6.50 -5.62
C ALA A 215 17.34 -7.89 -5.87
N ALA A 216 18.14 -8.96 -5.78
CA ALA A 216 17.65 -10.34 -5.92
C ALA A 216 16.65 -10.71 -4.81
N TRP A 217 16.93 -10.30 -3.56
CA TRP A 217 16.00 -10.48 -2.44
C TRP A 217 14.70 -9.72 -2.65
N PHE A 218 14.77 -8.49 -3.16
CA PHE A 218 13.60 -7.67 -3.42
C PHE A 218 12.78 -8.22 -4.58
N GLU A 219 13.43 -8.70 -5.65
CA GLU A 219 12.78 -9.33 -6.78
C GLU A 219 11.93 -10.54 -6.34
N SER A 220 12.47 -11.41 -5.49
CA SER A 220 11.74 -12.61 -5.01
C SER A 220 10.49 -12.27 -4.19
N HIS A 221 10.51 -11.16 -3.44
CA HIS A 221 9.38 -10.74 -2.60
C HIS A 221 8.41 -9.80 -3.32
N SER A 222 8.89 -9.04 -4.31
CA SER A 222 8.09 -8.07 -5.07
C SER A 222 6.90 -8.73 -5.76
N GLY A 223 7.06 -9.95 -6.29
CA GLY A 223 5.98 -10.69 -6.94
C GLY A 223 4.79 -10.97 -6.02
N ALA A 224 5.04 -11.35 -4.76
CA ALA A 224 3.99 -11.59 -3.78
C ALA A 224 3.27 -10.29 -3.39
N ILE A 225 4.02 -9.20 -3.20
CA ILE A 225 3.48 -7.87 -2.88
C ILE A 225 2.60 -7.39 -4.04
N SER A 226 3.10 -7.45 -5.28
CA SER A 226 2.34 -7.07 -6.48
C SER A 226 1.08 -7.92 -6.67
N GLY A 227 1.15 -9.22 -6.37
CA GLY A 227 -0.01 -10.11 -6.39
C GLY A 227 -1.08 -9.70 -5.39
N LEU A 228 -0.70 -9.40 -4.16
CA LEU A 228 -1.61 -8.89 -3.13
C LEU A 228 -2.22 -7.54 -3.54
N THR A 229 -1.41 -6.62 -4.05
CA THR A 229 -1.89 -5.32 -4.55
C THR A 229 -2.90 -5.48 -5.68
N LEU A 230 -2.69 -6.42 -6.61
CA LEU A 230 -3.64 -6.68 -7.69
C LEU A 230 -5.01 -7.14 -7.15
N VAL A 231 -5.03 -8.06 -6.18
CA VAL A 231 -6.27 -8.52 -5.54
C VAL A 231 -6.99 -7.36 -4.85
N LEU A 232 -6.24 -6.50 -4.15
CA LEU A 232 -6.79 -5.30 -3.50
C LEU A 232 -7.40 -4.34 -4.54
N VAL A 233 -6.69 -4.01 -5.61
CA VAL A 233 -7.17 -3.13 -6.69
C VAL A 233 -8.44 -3.69 -7.32
N LEU A 234 -8.50 -4.99 -7.59
CA LEU A 234 -9.72 -5.63 -8.13
C LEU A 234 -10.90 -5.49 -7.16
N GLY A 235 -10.67 -5.70 -5.87
CA GLY A 235 -11.68 -5.45 -4.83
C GLY A 235 -12.16 -4.01 -4.82
N GLN A 236 -11.23 -3.04 -4.86
CA GLN A 236 -11.55 -1.60 -4.90
C GLN A 236 -12.37 -1.22 -6.12
N ILE A 237 -12.06 -1.76 -7.31
CA ILE A 237 -12.83 -1.53 -8.55
C ILE A 237 -14.27 -2.01 -8.38
N ILE A 238 -14.49 -3.21 -7.82
CA ILE A 238 -15.84 -3.74 -7.58
C ILE A 238 -16.58 -2.84 -6.58
N VAL A 239 -15.91 -2.38 -5.53
CA VAL A 239 -16.52 -1.50 -4.53
C VAL A 239 -16.90 -0.14 -5.11
N ILE A 240 -16.03 0.47 -5.92
CA ILE A 240 -16.30 1.73 -6.63
C ILE A 240 -17.52 1.57 -7.54
N TRP A 241 -17.57 0.46 -8.29
CA TRP A 241 -18.69 0.15 -9.16
C TRP A 241 -19.98 -0.02 -8.35
N SER A 242 -19.97 -0.81 -7.28
CA SER A 242 -21.11 -1.00 -6.39
C SER A 242 -21.58 0.32 -5.75
N ALA A 243 -20.65 1.17 -5.30
CA ALA A 243 -20.97 2.47 -4.70
C ALA A 243 -21.63 3.41 -5.72
N PHE A 244 -21.14 3.42 -6.96
CA PHE A 244 -21.75 4.18 -8.05
C PHE A 244 -23.18 3.71 -8.36
N GLN A 245 -23.39 2.40 -8.45
CA GLN A 245 -24.71 1.82 -8.72
C GLN A 245 -25.69 2.08 -7.58
N LEU A 246 -25.27 1.88 -6.33
CA LEU A 246 -26.07 2.16 -5.15
C LEU A 246 -26.47 3.65 -5.09
N ARG A 247 -25.52 4.56 -5.34
CA ARG A 247 -25.80 6.00 -5.40
C ARG A 247 -26.85 6.32 -6.45
N ARG A 248 -26.75 5.76 -7.65
CA ARG A 248 -27.72 5.98 -8.73
C ARG A 248 -29.11 5.47 -8.37
N ALA A 249 -29.20 4.26 -7.82
CA ALA A 249 -30.46 3.68 -7.39
C ALA A 249 -31.16 4.56 -6.33
N VAL A 250 -30.41 5.04 -5.34
CA VAL A 250 -30.91 5.95 -4.29
C VAL A 250 -31.40 7.29 -4.88
N LEU A 251 -30.66 7.87 -5.83
CA LEU A 251 -31.06 9.12 -6.49
C LEU A 251 -32.31 8.94 -7.36
N TYR A 252 -32.41 7.82 -8.07
CA TYR A 252 -33.59 7.47 -8.87
C TYR A 252 -34.84 7.34 -7.99
N MET A 253 -34.73 6.62 -6.87
CA MET A 253 -35.84 6.49 -5.91
C MET A 253 -36.26 7.84 -5.32
N LYS A 254 -35.31 8.72 -4.97
CA LYS A 254 -35.63 10.08 -4.49
C LYS A 254 -36.26 10.97 -5.55
N GLY A 255 -35.82 10.85 -6.81
CA GLY A 255 -36.39 11.59 -7.93
C GLY A 255 -37.85 11.20 -8.18
N ASN A 256 -38.13 9.90 -8.23
CA ASN A 256 -39.49 9.38 -8.42
C ASN A 256 -40.41 9.73 -7.24
N TYR A 257 -39.93 9.68 -6.00
CA TYR A 257 -40.72 10.11 -4.84
C TYR A 257 -41.17 11.57 -4.97
N LYS A 258 -40.26 12.48 -5.37
CA LYS A 258 -40.60 13.89 -5.59
C LYS A 258 -41.56 14.10 -6.76
N ALA A 259 -41.51 13.25 -7.79
CA ALA A 259 -42.41 13.34 -8.94
C ALA A 259 -43.84 12.87 -8.61
N VAL A 260 -44.00 11.89 -7.69
CA VAL A 260 -45.31 11.39 -7.23
C VAL A 260 -45.93 12.28 -6.15
N SER A 261 -45.10 13.00 -5.38
CA SER A 261 -45.50 13.98 -4.36
C SER A 261 -45.11 15.40 -4.79
N PRO A 262 -45.67 15.96 -5.89
CA PRO A 262 -45.52 17.39 -6.14
C PRO A 262 -46.18 18.12 -4.96
N ARG A 263 -45.44 19.06 -4.35
CA ARG A 263 -45.85 19.80 -3.14
C ARG A 263 -47.34 20.15 -3.18
N ALA A 264 -48.09 19.62 -2.22
CA ALA A 264 -49.32 20.25 -1.76
C ALA A 264 -48.98 21.53 -0.99
#